data_AF-A0A6J4YDD5-F1
#
_entry.id   AF-A0A6J4YDD5-F1
#
_cell.length_a   1.000
_cell.length_b   1.000
_cell.length_c   1.000
_cell.angle_alpha   90.00
_cell.angle_beta   90.00
_cell.angle_gamma   90.00
#
_symmetry.space_group_name_H-M   'P 1'
#
loop_
_entity.id
_entity.type
_entity.pdbx_description
1 polymer ?
#
loop_
_entity_poly.entity_id
_entity_poly.type
_entity_poly.pdbx_seq_one_letter_code
_entity_poly.pdbx_strand_id
1 'polypeptide(L)' 'MNYIPQEFTLGGVYFPPLLIAGILGVLVAALTAMLLNRYRLSRFLYNPPLVFLALAVIYTGLIGTFLIPV' A
#
# COMPACT_ATOMS: atom_id res chain seq x y z
N MET A 1 -6.01 -10.45 20.50
CA MET A 1 -5.17 -11.31 19.65
C MET A 1 -3.78 -10.70 19.64
N ASN A 2 -2.76 -11.41 20.13
CA ASN A 2 -1.37 -10.97 20.01
C ASN A 2 -0.92 -11.26 18.58
N TYR A 3 -0.78 -10.20 17.78
CA TYR A 3 -0.14 -10.30 16.48
C TYR A 3 1.37 -10.31 16.74
N ILE A 4 2.02 -11.43 16.43
CA ILE A 4 3.48 -11.47 16.39
C ILE A 4 3.84 -10.76 15.07
N PRO A 5 4.55 -9.62 15.11
CA PRO A 5 4.93 -8.91 13.91
C PRO A 5 5.71 -9.86 13.01
N GLN A 6 5.31 -9.98 11.75
CA GLN A 6 6.05 -10.81 10.81
C GLN A 6 7.36 -10.10 10.45
N GLU A 7 8.43 -10.50 11.12
CA GLU A 7 9.77 -9.96 10.86
C GLU A 7 10.29 -10.54 9.55
N PHE A 8 10.60 -9.67 8.59
CA PHE A 8 11.19 -10.09 7.32
C PHE A 8 12.70 -9.95 7.41
N THR A 9 13.42 -11.06 7.27
CA THR A 9 14.89 -11.04 7.18
C THR A 9 15.32 -11.45 5.78
N LEU A 10 16.06 -10.59 5.10
CA LEU A 10 16.61 -10.82 3.76
C LEU A 10 18.12 -10.64 3.81
N GLY A 11 18.88 -11.72 3.60
CA GLY A 11 20.34 -11.67 3.61
C GLY A 11 20.96 -11.19 4.93
N GLY A 12 20.27 -11.37 6.05
CA GLY A 12 20.70 -10.87 7.37
C GLY A 12 20.28 -9.43 7.70
N VAL A 13 19.60 -8.74 6.77
CA VAL A 13 19.01 -7.42 7.01
C VAL A 13 17.56 -7.57 7.43
N TYR A 14 17.21 -6.95 8.55
CA TYR A 14 15.84 -6.92 9.07
C TYR A 14 15.03 -5.80 8.42
N PHE A 15 13.85 -6.14 7.92
CA PHE A 15 12.90 -5.21 7.33
C PHE A 15 11.62 -5.17 8.18
N PRO A 16 11.16 -3.98 8.59
CA PRO A 16 9.90 -3.84 9.31
C PRO A 16 8.73 -4.33 8.45
N PRO A 17 7.74 -5.08 8.99
CA PRO A 17 6.56 -5.49 8.25
C PRO A 17 5.79 -4.30 7.64
N LEU A 18 5.79 -3.15 8.32
CA LEU A 18 5.20 -1.91 7.81
C LEU A 18 5.88 -1.41 6.52
N LEU A 19 7.18 -1.61 6.36
CA LEU A 19 7.89 -1.21 5.15
C LEU A 19 7.45 -2.07 3.96
N ILE A 20 7.33 -3.38 4.16
CA ILE A 20 6.85 -4.31 3.14
C ILE A 20 5.40 -3.96 2.77
N ALA A 21 4.53 -3.75 3.76
CA ALA A 21 3.15 -3.34 3.55
C ALA A 21 3.05 -1.96 2.86
N GLY A 22 3.96 -1.04 3.17
CA GLY A 22 4.11 0.26 2.53
C GLY A 22 4.41 0.15 1.03
N ILE A 23 5.45 -0.61 0.70
CA ILE A 23 5.87 -0.85 -0.70
C ILE A 23 4.74 -1.49 -1.49
N LEU A 24 4.11 -2.55 -0.96
CA LEU A 24 2.99 -3.21 -1.62
C LEU A 24 1.78 -2.29 -1.76
N GLY A 25 1.47 -1.48 -0.74
CA GLY A 25 0.37 -0.51 -0.78
C GLY A 25 0.56 0.54 -1.86
N VAL A 26 1.77 1.06 -2.03
CA VAL A 26 2.13 2.01 -3.10
C VAL A 26 2.02 1.36 -4.48
N LEU A 27 2.48 0.11 -4.64
CA LEU A 27 2.38 -0.63 -5.90
C LEU A 27 0.92 -0.83 -6.31
N VAL A 28 0.07 -1.27 -5.38
CA VAL A 28 -1.37 -1.44 -5.64
C VAL A 28 -2.03 -0.09 -5.93
N ALA A 29 -1.69 0.97 -5.19
CA ALA A 29 -2.18 2.32 -5.47
C ALA A 29 -1.79 2.81 -6.86
N ALA A 30 -0.58 2.50 -7.33
CA ALA A 30 -0.10 2.86 -8.66
C ALA A 30 -0.88 2.13 -9.74
N LEU A 31 -1.12 0.83 -9.57
CA LEU A 31 -1.97 0.06 -10.48
C LEU A 31 -3.40 0.63 -10.54
N THR A 32 -3.98 0.97 -9.39
CA THR A 32 -5.31 1.60 -9.32
C THR A 32 -5.31 2.97 -10.00
N ALA A 33 -4.29 3.80 -9.81
CA ALA A 33 -4.16 5.09 -10.45
C ALA A 33 -4.00 4.97 -11.99
N MET A 34 -3.22 4.00 -12.46
CA MET A 34 -3.11 3.68 -13.89
C MET A 34 -4.47 3.24 -14.46
N LEU A 35 -5.22 2.44 -13.72
CA LEU A 35 -6.53 1.96 -14.12
C LEU A 35 -7.56 3.11 -14.18
N LEU A 36 -7.55 4.00 -13.19
CA LEU A 36 -8.36 5.23 -13.16
C LEU A 36 -8.06 6.15 -14.35
N ASN A 37 -6.77 6.32 -14.68
CA ASN A 37 -6.34 7.06 -15.87
C ASN A 37 -6.85 6.39 -17.15
N ARG A 38 -6.75 5.06 -17.26
CA ARG A 38 -7.21 4.30 -18.43
C ARG A 38 -8.71 4.47 -18.67
N TYR A 39 -9.51 4.45 -17.62
CA TYR A 39 -10.97 4.64 -17.70
C TYR A 39 -11.40 6.11 -17.72
N ARG A 40 -10.46 7.07 -17.78
CA ARG A 40 -10.72 8.53 -17.71
C ARG A 40 -11.51 8.95 -16.45
N LEU A 41 -11.51 8.11 -15.42
CA LEU A 41 -12.15 8.39 -14.13
C LEU A 41 -11.37 9.46 -13.35
N SER A 42 -10.11 9.69 -13.72
CA SER A 42 -9.29 10.78 -13.17
C SER A 42 -9.89 12.17 -13.38
N ARG A 43 -10.84 12.35 -14.31
CA ARG A 43 -11.56 13.63 -14.46
C ARG A 43 -12.49 13.95 -13.29
N PHE A 44 -12.90 12.95 -12.51
CA PHE A 44 -13.77 13.12 -11.34
C PHE A 44 -12.96 13.38 -10.06
N LEU A 45 -11.64 13.24 -10.13
CA LEU A 45 -10.74 13.44 -9.01
C LEU A 45 -10.25 14.89 -9.02
N TYR A 46 -10.55 15.63 -7.95
CA TYR A 46 -10.12 17.02 -7.81
C TYR A 46 -8.58 17.16 -7.83
N ASN A 47 -7.87 16.30 -7.09
CA ASN A 47 -6.42 16.34 -6.97
C ASN A 47 -5.84 14.92 -7.07
N PRO A 48 -5.43 14.47 -8.28
CA PRO A 48 -4.96 13.10 -8.51
C PRO A 48 -3.78 12.65 -7.60
N PRO A 49 -2.77 13.50 -7.31
CA PRO A 49 -1.74 13.19 -6.30
C PRO A 49 -2.29 12.88 -4.90
N LEU A 50 -3.26 13.65 -4.42
CA LEU A 50 -3.86 13.41 -3.09
C LEU A 50 -4.63 12.09 -3.05
N VAL A 51 -5.33 11.76 -4.14
CA VAL A 51 -6.07 10.49 -4.24
C VAL A 51 -5.11 9.31 -4.28
N PHE A 52 -4.00 9.42 -5.00
CA PHE A 52 -2.95 8.41 -4.99
C PHE A 52 -2.37 8.19 -3.58
N LEU A 53 -2.06 9.27 -2.85
CA LEU A 53 -1.57 9.19 -1.48
C LEU A 53 -2.59 8.51 -0.56
N ALA A 54 -3.86 8.89 -0.67
CA ALA A 54 -4.93 8.28 0.11
C ALA A 54 -5.07 6.78 -0.18
N LEU A 55 -5.03 6.38 -1.46
CA LEU A 55 -5.05 4.97 -1.86
C LEU A 55 -3.84 4.22 -1.32
N ALA A 56 -2.64 4.80 -1.37
CA ALA A 56 -1.43 4.17 -0.83
C ALA A 56 -1.57 3.89 0.68
N VAL A 57 -2.04 4.88 1.46
CA VAL A 57 -2.27 4.71 2.91
C VAL A 57 -3.33 3.65 3.19
N ILE A 58 -4.46 3.67 2.47
CA ILE A 58 -5.54 2.70 2.64
C ILE A 58 -5.03 1.28 2.33
N TYR A 59 -4.35 1.09 1.20
CA TYR A 59 -3.83 -0.22 0.83
C TYR A 59 -2.72 -0.70 1.78
N THR A 60 -1.83 0.19 2.24
CA THR A 60 -0.84 -0.16 3.26
C THR A 60 -1.50 -0.62 4.56
N GLY A 61 -2.55 0.06 5.02
CA GLY A 61 -3.30 -0.34 6.21
C GLY A 61 -4.01 -1.68 6.02
N LEU A 62 -4.65 -1.90 4.86
CA LEU A 62 -5.31 -3.17 4.55
C LEU A 62 -4.30 -4.32 4.47
N ILE A 63 -3.18 -4.12 3.79
CA ILE A 63 -2.12 -5.13 3.66
C ILE A 63 -1.49 -5.39 5.03
N GLY A 64 -1.19 -4.35 5.80
CA GLY A 64 -0.65 -4.44 7.15
C GLY A 64 -1.60 -5.05 8.20
N THR A 65 -2.90 -5.13 7.90
CA THR A 65 -3.88 -5.73 8.82
C THR A 65 -4.23 -7.16 8.41
N PHE A 66 -4.41 -7.42 7.11
CA PHE A 66 -4.97 -8.68 6.61
C PHE A 66 -3.94 -9.64 6.02
N LEU A 67 -2.83 -9.13 5.48
CA LEU A 67 -1.83 -9.93 4.76
C LEU A 67 -0.53 -10.07 5.55
N ILE A 68 -0.08 -8.96 6.13
CA ILE A 68 1.15 -8.86 6.91
C ILE A 68 0.77 -8.21 8.23
N PRO A 69 0.26 -8.96 9.23
CA PRO A 69 -0.08 -8.38 10.51
C PRO A 69 1.13 -7.64 11.09
N VAL A 70 1.00 -6.32 11.11
CA VAL A 70 1.93 -5.38 11.75
C VAL A 70 1.67 -5.33 13.24
#